data_AF-A0A9Q0HUA8-F1
#
_entry.id   AF-A0A9Q0HUA8-F1
#
_cell.length_a   1.000
_cell.length_b   1.000
_cell.length_c   1.000
_cell.angle_alpha   90.00
_cell.angle_beta   90.00
_cell.angle_gamma   90.00
#
_symmetry.space_group_name_H-M   'P 1'
#
loop_
_entity.id
_entity.type
_entity.pdbx_description
1 polymer ?
#
loop_
_entity_poly.entity_id
_entity_poly.type
_entity_poly.pdbx_seq_one_letter_code
_entity_poly.pdbx_strand_id
1 'polypeptide(L)'
;MATPTLVLFTFLALFSSQVFASDPSPLQDFCVADMKSEVFVNGLVCKNPKDHVKPEDFFFSGLDKAGDTNKNLGSNVTLVNVVRIAGLNTLGI
;
A
#
# COMPACT_ATOMS: atom_id res chain seq x y z
N MET A 1 -29.02 34.27 12.37
CA MET A 1 -28.60 33.51 13.57
C MET A 1 -28.86 32.05 13.27
N ALA A 2 -27.82 31.24 13.01
CA ALA A 2 -28.01 29.80 12.87
C ALA A 2 -28.54 29.26 14.21
N THR A 3 -29.64 28.52 14.19
CA THR A 3 -30.19 27.92 15.40
C THR A 3 -29.16 26.93 15.97
N PRO A 4 -29.00 26.84 17.31
CA PRO A 4 -28.02 25.93 17.93
C PRO A 4 -28.16 24.47 17.45
N THR A 5 -29.37 24.08 17.10
CA THR A 5 -29.71 22.77 16.51
C THR A 5 -29.05 22.55 15.15
N LEU A 6 -29.02 23.56 14.29
CA LEU A 6 -28.39 23.47 12.97
C LEU A 6 -26.87 23.30 13.10
N VAL A 7 -26.25 24.05 14.02
CA VAL A 7 -24.82 23.93 14.34
C VAL A 7 -24.50 22.53 14.85
N LEU A 8 -25.30 21.98 15.77
CA LEU A 8 -25.12 20.64 16.29
C LEU A 8 -25.18 19.56 15.20
N PHE A 9 -26.18 19.62 14.31
CA PHE A 9 -26.30 18.66 13.20
C PHE A 9 -25.13 18.74 12.23
N THR A 10 -24.63 19.95 11.93
CA THR A 10 -23.45 20.11 11.07
C THR A 10 -22.18 19.51 11.67
N PHE A 11 -21.97 19.65 12.98
CA PHE A 11 -20.84 19.01 13.66
C PHE A 11 -20.97 17.48 13.64
N LEU A 12 -22.16 16.94 13.94
CA LEU A 12 -22.39 15.49 13.94
C LEU A 12 -22.15 14.86 12.56
N ALA A 13 -22.56 15.55 11.49
CA ALA A 13 -22.31 15.12 10.11
C ALA A 13 -20.81 15.12 9.77
N LEU A 14 -20.05 16.13 10.20
CA LEU A 14 -18.60 16.20 9.98
C LEU A 14 -17.87 15.02 10.66
N PHE A 15 -18.21 14.72 11.91
CA PHE A 15 -17.55 13.65 12.68
C PHE A 15 -17.96 12.24 12.22
N SER A 16 -19.17 12.06 11.70
CA SER A 16 -19.63 10.75 11.19
C SER A 16 -19.08 10.38 9.81
N SER A 17 -18.47 11.34 9.10
CA SER A 17 -17.96 11.13 7.72
C SER A 17 -16.53 10.60 7.62
N GLN A 18 -15.86 10.31 8.74
CA GLN A 18 -14.48 9.84 8.73
C GLN A 18 -14.42 8.37 8.30
N VAL A 19 -13.88 8.12 7.09
CA VAL A 19 -13.60 6.77 6.58
C VAL A 19 -12.10 6.63 6.43
N PHE A 20 -11.52 5.63 7.11
CA PHE A 20 -10.12 5.25 6.92
C PHE A 20 -10.03 4.22 5.81
N ALA A 21 -9.38 4.58 4.70
CA ALA A 21 -9.12 3.71 3.56
C ALA A 21 -7.62 3.40 3.45
N SER A 22 -7.04 2.92 4.55
CA SER A 22 -5.65 2.47 4.61
C SER A 22 -5.57 0.96 4.42
N ASP A 23 -4.38 0.48 4.05
CA ASP A 23 -4.10 -0.94 4.07
C ASP A 23 -4.25 -1.51 5.50
N PRO A 24 -4.65 -2.79 5.64
CA PRO A 24 -4.71 -3.45 6.94
C PRO A 24 -3.34 -3.48 7.62
N SER A 25 -3.31 -3.23 8.94
CA SER A 25 -2.08 -3.33 9.72
C SER A 25 -1.47 -4.74 9.67
N PRO A 26 -0.13 -4.88 9.63
CA PRO A 26 0.52 -6.17 9.64
C PRO A 26 0.29 -6.90 10.98
N LEU A 27 0.11 -8.21 10.93
CA LEU A 27 -0.10 -9.07 12.12
C LEU A 27 1.21 -9.71 12.64
N GLN A 28 2.31 -9.49 11.93
CA GLN A 28 3.64 -10.03 12.21
C GLN A 28 4.70 -9.08 11.63
N ASP A 29 5.99 -9.31 11.92
CA ASP A 29 7.09 -8.45 11.47
C ASP A 29 7.16 -8.29 9.94
N PHE A 30 6.92 -9.37 9.19
CA PHE A 30 6.87 -9.36 7.73
C PHE A 30 6.00 -10.47 7.16
N CYS A 31 5.44 -10.24 5.97
CA CYS A 31 4.72 -11.24 5.17
C CYS A 31 5.14 -11.09 3.70
N VAL A 32 6.35 -11.54 3.35
CA VAL A 32 6.82 -11.45 1.96
C VAL A 32 5.86 -12.18 1.02
N ALA A 33 5.36 -11.49 0.00
CA ALA A 33 4.41 -12.05 -0.96
C ALA A 33 4.98 -13.26 -1.72
N ASP A 34 4.18 -14.33 -1.76
CA ASP A 34 4.38 -15.50 -2.62
C ASP A 34 3.71 -15.29 -3.98
N MET A 35 4.50 -14.84 -4.95
CA MET A 35 4.04 -14.58 -6.32
C MET A 35 3.66 -15.85 -7.10
N LYS A 36 3.88 -17.04 -6.53
CA LYS A 36 3.54 -18.32 -7.15
C LYS A 36 2.26 -18.94 -6.59
N SER A 37 1.69 -18.35 -5.54
CA SER A 37 0.47 -18.86 -4.94
C SER A 37 -0.72 -18.65 -5.88
N GLU A 38 -1.53 -19.69 -6.06
CA GLU A 38 -2.79 -19.62 -6.81
C GLU A 38 -3.98 -19.22 -5.93
N VAL A 39 -3.74 -19.07 -4.61
CA VAL A 39 -4.78 -18.75 -3.64
C VAL A 39 -5.05 -17.24 -3.65
N PHE A 40 -6.33 -16.89 -3.82
CA PHE A 40 -6.77 -15.49 -3.82
C PHE A 40 -7.23 -15.05 -2.43
N VAL A 41 -6.61 -13.98 -1.91
CA VAL A 41 -6.92 -13.34 -0.63
C VAL A 41 -6.87 -11.82 -0.79
N ASN A 42 -7.31 -11.06 0.21
CA ASN A 42 -7.04 -9.62 0.24
C ASN A 42 -5.53 -9.40 0.45
N GLY A 43 -4.86 -8.79 -0.52
CA GLY A 43 -3.40 -8.72 -0.59
C GLY A 43 -2.79 -9.94 -1.29
N LEU A 44 -1.70 -10.48 -0.75
CA LEU A 44 -1.01 -11.64 -1.30
C LEU A 44 -0.67 -12.64 -0.18
N VAL A 45 -0.69 -13.93 -0.53
CA VAL A 45 -0.28 -15.01 0.38
C VAL A 45 1.19 -14.84 0.75
N CYS A 46 1.54 -15.07 2.03
CA CYS A 46 2.93 -14.97 2.48
C CYS A 46 3.72 -16.23 2.12
N LYS A 47 5.00 -16.07 1.75
CA LYS A 47 5.98 -17.16 1.79
C LYS A 47 6.17 -17.68 3.21
N ASN A 48 6.64 -18.92 3.36
CA ASN A 48 7.11 -19.39 4.67
C ASN A 48 8.37 -18.60 5.08
N PRO A 49 8.34 -17.90 6.23
CA PRO A 49 9.38 -16.95 6.64
C PRO A 49 10.73 -17.61 6.95
N LYS A 50 10.74 -18.89 7.33
CA LYS A 50 11.97 -19.59 7.75
C LYS A 50 12.83 -20.01 6.56
N ASP A 51 12.18 -20.46 5.49
CA ASP A 51 12.86 -21.21 4.42
C ASP A 51 12.89 -20.44 3.09
N HIS A 52 12.00 -19.46 2.89
CA HIS A 52 11.76 -18.85 1.58
C HIS A 52 11.88 -17.33 1.53
N VAL A 53 12.15 -16.67 2.67
CA VAL A 53 12.37 -15.23 2.75
C VAL A 53 13.85 -14.91 2.72
N LYS A 54 14.23 -13.93 1.88
CA LYS A 54 15.61 -13.50 1.73
C LYS A 54 15.74 -11.98 1.78
N PRO A 55 16.92 -11.42 2.06
CA PRO A 55 17.13 -9.96 2.07
C PRO A 55 16.73 -9.28 0.76
N GLU A 56 16.88 -9.96 -0.37
CA GLU A 56 16.54 -9.41 -1.69
C GLU A 56 15.03 -9.19 -1.86
N ASP A 57 14.19 -9.86 -1.06
CA ASP A 57 12.74 -9.66 -1.10
C ASP A 57 12.33 -8.25 -0.60
N PHE A 58 13.22 -7.55 0.10
CA PHE A 58 12.98 -6.22 0.68
C PHE A 58 13.74 -5.10 -0.04
N PHE A 59 14.41 -5.40 -1.16
CA PHE A 59 15.30 -4.45 -1.81
C PHE A 59 14.92 -4.24 -3.28
N PHE A 60 14.95 -2.97 -3.70
CA PHE A 60 14.86 -2.57 -5.10
C PHE A 60 15.91 -1.51 -5.39
N SER A 61 16.57 -1.64 -6.54
CA SER A 61 17.51 -0.65 -7.06
C SER A 61 17.04 -0.11 -8.40
N GLY A 62 17.55 1.05 -8.80
CA GLY A 62 17.22 1.68 -10.08
C GLY A 62 16.34 2.93 -9.97
N LEU A 63 15.81 3.27 -8.78
CA LEU A 63 15.15 4.57 -8.56
C LEU A 63 16.13 5.74 -8.54
N ASP A 64 17.43 5.45 -8.38
CA ASP A 64 18.54 6.38 -8.56
C ASP A 64 18.75 6.79 -10.03
N LYS A 65 18.14 6.06 -10.98
CA LYS A 65 18.30 6.29 -12.42
C LYS A 65 17.11 7.06 -12.97
N ALA A 66 17.38 8.14 -13.68
CA ALA A 66 16.35 8.91 -14.37
C ALA A 66 15.64 8.06 -15.44
N GLY A 67 14.31 8.06 -15.42
CA GLY A 67 13.50 7.42 -16.46
C GLY A 67 13.46 8.23 -17.76
N ASP A 68 13.17 7.56 -18.87
CA ASP A 68 13.02 8.20 -20.18
C ASP A 68 11.71 9.00 -20.26
N THR A 69 11.82 10.32 -20.27
CA THR A 69 10.71 11.27 -20.35
C THR A 69 10.33 11.65 -21.78
N ASN A 70 10.96 11.08 -22.81
CA ASN A 70 10.59 11.29 -24.22
C ASN A 70 9.32 10.48 -24.59
N LYS A 71 8.23 10.79 -23.88
CA LYS A 71 6.88 10.22 -24.04
C LYS A 71 5.89 11.37 -24.24
N ASN A 72 4.70 11.05 -24.74
CA ASN A 72 3.67 12.05 -25.05
C ASN A 72 3.29 12.97 -23.88
N LEU A 73 3.42 12.49 -22.64
CA LEU A 73 3.12 13.25 -21.41
C LEU A 73 4.34 13.97 -20.82
N GLY A 74 5.54 13.79 -21.40
CA GLY A 74 6.78 14.37 -20.88
C GLY A 74 7.24 13.78 -19.54
N SER A 75 6.67 12.65 -19.11
CA SER A 75 6.93 12.03 -17.81
C SER A 75 7.13 10.53 -17.93
N ASN A 76 7.79 9.95 -16.91
CA ASN A 76 8.02 8.52 -16.78
C ASN A 76 7.75 8.11 -15.32
N VAL A 77 7.06 6.99 -15.12
CA VAL A 77 6.75 6.45 -13.79
C VAL A 77 7.42 5.09 -13.65
N THR A 78 8.43 5.01 -12.80
CA THR A 78 9.01 3.74 -12.35
C THR A 78 8.22 3.27 -11.12
N LEU A 79 7.13 2.53 -11.35
CA LEU A 79 6.29 2.01 -10.26
C LEU A 79 7.02 0.91 -9.48
N VAL A 80 7.11 1.10 -8.16
CA VAL A 80 7.65 0.10 -7.21
C VAL A 80 6.55 -0.19 -6.20
N ASN A 81 5.98 -1.38 -6.31
CA ASN A 81 4.94 -1.90 -5.44
C ASN A 81 5.30 -3.33 -5.01
N VAL A 82 4.37 -4.02 -4.35
CA VAL A 82 4.56 -5.40 -3.89
C VAL A 82 5.02 -6.37 -4.98
N VAL A 83 4.68 -6.14 -6.25
CA VAL A 83 5.12 -6.97 -7.39
C VAL A 83 6.62 -6.82 -7.65
N ARG A 84 7.19 -5.65 -7.35
CA ARG A 84 8.63 -5.36 -7.51
C ARG A 84 9.42 -5.61 -6.22
N ILE A 85 8.83 -5.36 -5.05
CA ILE A 85 9.39 -5.64 -3.74
C ILE A 85 8.39 -6.50 -2.97
N ALA A 86 8.57 -7.81 -3.00
CA ALA A 86 7.64 -8.75 -2.36
C ALA A 86 7.48 -8.51 -0.85
N GLY A 87 8.50 -7.95 -0.20
CA GLY A 87 8.50 -7.59 1.22
C GLY A 87 7.56 -6.44 1.61
N LEU A 88 7.02 -5.67 0.65
CA LEU A 88 6.08 -4.58 0.95
C LEU A 88 4.67 -5.07 1.30
N ASN A 89 4.37 -6.34 1.03
CA ASN A 89 3.05 -6.91 1.32
C ASN A 89 2.70 -6.70 2.80
N THR A 90 1.50 -6.19 3.07
CA THR A 90 0.96 -5.83 4.40
C THR A 90 1.57 -4.60 5.10
N LEU A 91 2.58 -3.95 4.52
CA LEU A 91 3.27 -2.82 5.20
C LEU A 91 2.62 -1.46 4.97
N GLY A 92 1.71 -1.34 3.99
CA GLY A 92 0.96 -0.11 3.75
C GLY A 92 1.79 1.06 3.21
N ILE A 93 2.87 0.76 2.46
CA ILE A 93 3.75 1.73 1.78
C ILE A 93 3.98 1.37 0.32
#